data_AF-A0A1U9P0X2-F1
#
_entry.id   AF-A0A1U9P0X2-F1
#
_cell.length_a   1.000
_cell.length_b   1.000
_cell.length_c   1.000
_cell.angle_alpha   90.00
_cell.angle_beta   90.00
_cell.angle_gamma   90.00
#
_symmetry.space_group_name_H-M   'P 1'
#
loop_
_entity.id
_entity.type
_entity.pdbx_description
1 polymer ?
#
loop_
_entity_poly.entity_id
_entity_poly.type
_entity_poly.pdbx_seq_one_letter_code
_entity_poly.pdbx_strand_id
1 'polypeptide(L)'
;MRAGRPQVKQDRAVRTRRAILEAAAVVFEDRGYDAAKLTDIVSLAKVTKGALYFHFESKEHLAQAVIEAQVSMHAPLAPQEFKAQEFVDVGMVFSHRLRYDVLMRGSARLTLEHNGRELDRAAPYLGWIDLHTALMAEAKERGELHPHVDPSAAARLVVGAFAGLNVMSQTLGLDLDREVSALYASVMPGLVVPAVAERLDTAPGRGARALHDADEACRCDGSAAQPPAPREPVATAPAH
;
A
#
# COMPACT_ATOMS: atom_id res chain seq x y z
N MET A 1 -22.85 -30.83 -20.96
CA MET A 1 -21.83 -29.79 -20.69
C MET A 1 -22.06 -29.20 -19.29
N ARG A 2 -21.14 -29.38 -18.34
CA ARG A 2 -21.17 -28.70 -17.02
C ARG A 2 -19.76 -28.20 -16.68
N ALA A 3 -19.45 -26.98 -17.11
CA ALA A 3 -18.19 -26.28 -16.82
C ALA A 3 -18.46 -25.01 -15.99
N GLY A 4 -18.95 -25.17 -14.75
CA GLY A 4 -19.34 -24.05 -13.87
C GLY A 4 -18.94 -24.20 -12.40
N ARG A 5 -18.01 -25.10 -12.06
CA ARG A 5 -17.63 -25.43 -10.66
C ARG A 5 -16.21 -25.04 -10.20
N PRO A 6 -15.19 -24.80 -11.06
CA PRO A 6 -13.87 -24.35 -10.61
C PRO A 6 -13.82 -22.85 -10.22
N GLN A 7 -14.40 -21.98 -11.06
CA GLN A 7 -14.33 -20.52 -10.92
C GLN A 7 -14.94 -20.02 -9.61
N VAL A 8 -16.16 -20.49 -9.29
CA VAL A 8 -16.90 -20.08 -8.08
C VAL A 8 -16.19 -20.46 -6.78
N LYS A 9 -15.45 -21.58 -6.77
CA LYS A 9 -14.65 -22.00 -5.62
C LYS A 9 -13.42 -21.11 -5.44
N GLN A 10 -12.74 -20.76 -6.53
CA GLN A 10 -11.58 -19.87 -6.51
C GLN A 10 -11.98 -18.46 -6.07
N ASP A 11 -13.07 -17.89 -6.59
CA ASP A 11 -13.56 -16.56 -6.19
C ASP A 11 -13.90 -16.50 -4.71
N ARG A 12 -14.49 -17.56 -4.15
CA ARG A 12 -14.77 -17.66 -2.71
C ARG A 12 -13.49 -17.77 -1.89
N ALA A 13 -12.51 -18.54 -2.34
CA ALA A 13 -11.22 -18.69 -1.67
C ALA A 13 -10.44 -17.37 -1.64
N VAL A 14 -10.42 -16.62 -2.74
CA VAL A 14 -9.79 -15.29 -2.82
C VAL A 14 -10.45 -14.30 -1.85
N ARG A 15 -11.78 -14.23 -1.84
CA ARG A 15 -12.53 -13.36 -0.91
C ARG A 15 -12.27 -13.72 0.54
N THR A 16 -12.23 -15.02 0.86
CA THR A 16 -11.97 -15.50 2.22
C THR A 16 -10.55 -15.16 2.67
N ARG A 17 -9.55 -15.39 1.80
CA ARG A 17 -8.16 -15.00 2.06
C ARG A 17 -8.02 -13.50 2.33
N ARG A 18 -8.67 -12.66 1.52
CA ARG A 18 -8.68 -11.20 1.70
C ARG A 18 -9.32 -10.78 3.03
N ALA A 19 -10.49 -11.35 3.36
CA ALA A 19 -11.16 -11.06 4.64
C ALA A 19 -10.30 -11.44 5.86
N ILE A 20 -9.56 -12.55 5.77
CA ILE A 20 -8.61 -12.95 6.82
C ILE A 20 -7.46 -11.95 6.93
N LEU A 21 -6.89 -11.49 5.81
CA LEU A 21 -5.81 -10.50 5.81
C LEU A 21 -6.24 -9.16 6.40
N GLU A 22 -7.40 -8.65 5.99
CA GLU A 22 -7.96 -7.39 6.52
C GLU A 22 -8.23 -7.50 8.03
N ALA A 23 -8.84 -8.60 8.48
CA ALA A 23 -9.06 -8.84 9.90
C ALA A 23 -7.74 -8.99 10.68
N ALA A 24 -6.75 -9.66 10.10
CA ALA A 24 -5.44 -9.81 10.72
C ALA A 24 -4.76 -8.45 10.91
N ALA A 25 -4.79 -7.59 9.89
CA ALA A 25 -4.22 -6.26 9.99
C ALA A 25 -4.90 -5.40 11.05
N VAL A 26 -6.22 -5.47 11.22
CA VAL A 26 -6.92 -4.80 12.34
C VAL A 26 -6.37 -5.28 13.69
N VAL A 27 -6.26 -6.60 13.88
CA VAL A 27 -5.80 -7.16 15.16
C VAL A 27 -4.33 -6.83 15.42
N PHE A 28 -3.48 -6.86 14.40
CA PHE A 28 -2.08 -6.49 14.50
C PHE A 28 -1.89 -4.98 14.71
N GLU A 29 -2.71 -4.14 14.06
CA GLU A 29 -2.73 -2.69 14.27
C GLU A 29 -3.05 -2.35 15.73
N ASP A 30 -3.98 -3.06 16.36
CA ASP A 30 -4.40 -2.81 17.75
C ASP A 30 -3.39 -3.37 18.77
N ARG A 31 -2.97 -4.64 18.58
CA ARG A 31 -2.26 -5.41 19.63
C ARG A 31 -0.80 -5.67 19.34
N GLY A 32 -0.34 -5.42 18.12
CA GLY A 32 0.99 -5.83 17.68
C GLY A 32 1.09 -7.34 17.47
N TYR A 33 2.28 -7.81 17.09
CA TYR A 33 2.50 -9.21 16.76
C TYR A 33 2.25 -10.12 17.97
N ASP A 34 2.93 -9.91 19.09
CA ASP A 34 2.95 -10.89 20.20
C ASP A 34 1.57 -11.07 20.85
N ALA A 35 0.86 -9.98 21.14
CA ALA A 35 -0.42 -10.01 21.83
C ALA A 35 -1.62 -10.35 20.94
N ALA A 36 -1.45 -10.35 19.60
CA ALA A 36 -2.50 -10.77 18.67
C ALA A 36 -2.83 -12.27 18.81
N LYS A 37 -4.12 -12.59 18.89
CA LYS A 37 -4.59 -14.00 18.95
C LYS A 37 -5.29 -14.37 17.66
N LEU A 38 -4.96 -15.56 17.11
CA LEU A 38 -5.65 -16.09 15.92
C LEU A 38 -7.16 -16.22 16.14
N THR A 39 -7.62 -16.46 17.37
CA THR A 39 -9.05 -16.49 17.72
C THR A 39 -9.76 -15.16 17.47
N ASP A 40 -9.07 -14.05 17.70
CA ASP A 40 -9.63 -12.72 17.51
C ASP A 40 -9.76 -12.42 16.01
N ILE A 41 -8.75 -12.83 15.23
CA ILE A 41 -8.76 -12.74 13.76
C ILE A 41 -9.88 -13.59 13.15
N VAL A 42 -10.03 -14.84 13.58
CA VAL A 42 -11.08 -15.76 13.11
C VAL A 42 -12.46 -15.16 13.38
N SER A 43 -12.65 -14.61 14.58
CA SER A 43 -13.92 -13.99 15.00
C SER A 43 -14.22 -12.75 14.17
N LEU A 44 -13.23 -11.88 13.95
CA LEU A 44 -13.38 -10.65 13.18
C LEU A 44 -13.62 -10.93 11.68
N ALA A 45 -12.88 -11.87 11.10
CA ALA A 45 -13.05 -12.30 9.70
C ALA A 45 -14.35 -13.08 9.46
N LYS A 46 -15.06 -13.51 10.52
CA LYS A 46 -16.25 -14.37 10.45
C LYS A 46 -15.99 -15.67 9.69
N VAL A 47 -14.81 -16.25 9.88
CA VAL A 47 -14.41 -17.54 9.29
C VAL A 47 -14.30 -18.62 10.36
N THR A 48 -14.05 -19.86 9.96
CA THR A 48 -13.70 -20.93 10.91
C THR A 48 -12.19 -20.99 11.09
N LYS A 49 -11.73 -21.54 12.22
CA LYS A 49 -10.29 -21.80 12.45
C LYS A 49 -9.69 -22.67 11.34
N GLY A 50 -10.41 -23.69 10.87
CA GLY A 50 -9.98 -24.52 9.74
C GLY A 50 -9.85 -23.75 8.42
N ALA A 51 -10.75 -22.80 8.15
CA ALA A 51 -10.65 -21.94 6.96
C ALA A 51 -9.44 -21.00 7.04
N LEU A 52 -9.08 -20.50 8.24
CA LEU A 52 -7.84 -19.73 8.43
C LEU A 52 -6.61 -20.58 8.12
N TYR A 53 -6.49 -21.77 8.72
CA TYR A 53 -5.33 -22.65 8.50
C TYR A 53 -5.22 -23.19 7.08
N PHE A 54 -6.33 -23.26 6.35
CA PHE A 54 -6.31 -23.58 4.92
C PHE A 54 -5.60 -22.50 4.09
N HIS A 55 -5.64 -21.24 4.51
CA HIS A 55 -5.00 -20.12 3.82
C HIS A 55 -3.64 -19.72 4.39
N PHE A 56 -3.45 -19.90 5.70
CA PHE A 56 -2.25 -19.48 6.42
C PHE A 56 -1.86 -20.54 7.45
N GLU A 57 -0.73 -21.18 7.21
CA GLU A 57 -0.24 -22.32 8.00
C GLU A 57 0.09 -21.95 9.46
N SER A 58 0.44 -20.69 9.70
CA SER A 58 0.82 -20.19 11.03
C SER A 58 0.47 -18.71 11.20
N LYS A 59 0.61 -18.22 12.43
CA LYS A 59 0.45 -16.78 12.74
C LYS A 59 1.56 -15.97 12.09
N GLU A 60 2.75 -16.54 12.03
CA GLU A 60 3.94 -16.00 11.36
C GLU A 60 3.68 -15.82 9.87
N HIS A 61 3.18 -16.87 9.20
CA HIS A 61 2.85 -16.82 7.77
C HIS A 61 1.73 -15.80 7.47
N LEU A 62 0.73 -15.70 8.36
CA LEU A 62 -0.31 -14.67 8.24
C LEU A 62 0.26 -13.25 8.43
N ALA A 63 1.12 -13.03 9.43
CA ALA A 63 1.74 -11.74 9.66
C ALA A 63 2.67 -11.34 8.51
N GLN A 64 3.46 -12.27 8.00
CA GLN A 64 4.31 -12.08 6.83
C GLN A 64 3.47 -11.67 5.60
N ALA A 65 2.33 -12.33 5.37
CA ALA A 65 1.45 -11.96 4.28
C ALA A 65 0.81 -10.55 4.45
N VAL A 66 0.58 -10.09 5.68
CA VAL A 66 0.16 -8.70 5.95
C VAL A 66 1.32 -7.73 5.68
N ILE A 67 2.54 -8.08 6.06
CA ILE A 67 3.75 -7.31 5.77
C ILE A 67 3.94 -7.14 4.25
N GLU A 68 3.83 -8.21 3.48
CA GLU A 68 4.01 -8.23 2.02
C GLU A 68 2.90 -7.49 1.25
N ALA A 69 1.72 -7.38 1.85
CA ALA A 69 0.61 -6.69 1.23
C ALA A 69 0.89 -5.20 0.99
N GLN A 70 1.77 -4.55 1.76
CA GLN A 70 2.08 -3.13 1.58
C GLN A 70 2.70 -2.82 0.21
N VAL A 71 3.64 -3.68 -0.23
CA VAL A 71 4.36 -3.49 -1.50
C VAL A 71 3.44 -3.88 -2.65
N SER A 72 2.66 -4.95 -2.52
CA SER A 72 1.77 -5.43 -3.59
C SER A 72 0.58 -4.50 -3.85
N MET A 73 0.26 -3.60 -2.92
CA MET A 73 -0.91 -2.75 -2.97
C MET A 73 -0.63 -1.37 -3.58
N HIS A 74 0.60 -1.02 -4.01
CA HIS A 74 0.82 0.23 -4.73
C HIS A 74 -0.12 0.27 -5.93
N ALA A 75 -1.05 1.23 -5.96
CA ALA A 75 -1.87 1.39 -7.15
C ALA A 75 -0.97 1.94 -8.26
N PRO A 76 -1.16 1.53 -9.52
CA PRO A 76 -0.55 2.24 -10.63
C PRO A 76 -1.02 3.69 -10.56
N LEU A 77 -0.07 4.60 -10.36
CA LEU A 77 -0.34 6.04 -10.40
C LEU A 77 -0.39 6.50 -11.85
N ALA A 78 -1.13 7.58 -12.13
CA ALA A 78 -1.11 8.19 -13.44
C ALA A 78 0.33 8.67 -13.75
N PRO A 79 0.86 8.38 -14.94
CA PRO A 79 2.16 8.93 -15.36
C PRO A 79 2.17 10.44 -15.23
N GLN A 80 3.29 10.98 -14.74
CA GLN A 80 3.47 12.42 -14.60
C GLN A 80 4.43 12.95 -15.66
N GLU A 81 4.45 14.27 -15.83
CA GLU A 81 5.43 14.92 -16.71
C GLU A 81 6.87 14.64 -16.25
N PHE A 82 7.09 14.65 -14.93
CA PHE A 82 8.38 14.38 -14.31
C PHE A 82 8.37 13.07 -13.54
N LYS A 83 9.42 12.26 -13.70
CA LYS A 83 9.62 11.07 -12.87
C LYS A 83 9.90 11.42 -11.42
N ALA A 84 10.50 12.58 -11.17
CA ALA A 84 10.61 13.16 -9.85
C ALA A 84 9.23 13.43 -9.19
N GLN A 85 8.18 13.74 -9.96
CA GLN A 85 6.82 13.87 -9.41
C GLN A 85 6.25 12.50 -9.05
N GLU A 86 6.42 11.48 -9.89
CA GLU A 86 5.99 10.10 -9.55
C GLU A 86 6.68 9.61 -8.26
N PHE A 87 7.96 9.94 -8.07
CA PHE A 87 8.70 9.66 -6.83
C PHE A 87 8.08 10.32 -5.59
N VAL A 88 7.67 11.59 -5.69
CA VAL A 88 6.96 12.30 -4.62
C VAL A 88 5.58 11.67 -4.40
N ASP A 89 4.85 11.40 -5.46
CA ASP A 89 3.48 10.87 -5.41
C ASP A 89 3.43 9.51 -4.72
N VAL A 90 4.39 8.63 -4.99
CA VAL A 90 4.47 7.32 -4.34
C VAL A 90 4.55 7.46 -2.81
N GLY A 91 5.43 8.31 -2.28
CA GLY A 91 5.53 8.52 -0.83
C GLY A 91 4.33 9.26 -0.25
N MET A 92 3.80 10.26 -0.95
CA MET A 92 2.60 10.99 -0.52
C MET A 92 1.36 10.09 -0.49
N VAL A 93 1.18 9.23 -1.49
CA VAL A 93 0.11 8.21 -1.51
C VAL A 93 0.28 7.22 -0.37
N PHE A 94 1.50 6.80 -0.08
CA PHE A 94 1.76 5.91 1.05
C PHE A 94 1.38 6.57 2.39
N SER A 95 1.77 7.84 2.60
CA SER A 95 1.36 8.60 3.79
C SER A 95 -0.16 8.73 3.91
N HIS A 96 -0.85 9.00 2.80
CA HIS A 96 -2.31 9.11 2.75
C HIS A 96 -2.96 7.77 3.12
N ARG A 97 -2.47 6.66 2.57
CA ARG A 97 -3.02 5.33 2.85
C ARG A 97 -2.75 4.87 4.26
N LEU A 98 -1.62 5.21 4.86
CA LEU A 98 -1.39 4.96 6.29
C LEU A 98 -2.45 5.63 7.18
N ARG A 99 -3.11 6.70 6.72
CA ARG A 99 -4.19 7.33 7.49
C ARG A 99 -5.52 6.56 7.38
N TYR A 100 -5.81 5.93 6.25
CA TYR A 100 -7.16 5.42 5.96
C TYR A 100 -7.24 3.90 5.75
N ASP A 101 -6.15 3.23 5.39
CA ASP A 101 -6.10 1.80 5.10
C ASP A 101 -5.55 1.02 6.30
N VAL A 102 -6.42 0.20 6.91
CA VAL A 102 -6.06 -0.65 8.04
C VAL A 102 -4.98 -1.68 7.69
N LEU A 103 -4.97 -2.17 6.45
CA LEU A 103 -3.95 -3.10 5.99
C LEU A 103 -2.57 -2.45 6.02
N MET A 104 -2.49 -1.18 5.59
CA MET A 104 -1.27 -0.39 5.63
C MET A 104 -0.81 -0.10 7.06
N ARG A 105 -1.73 0.28 7.97
CA ARG A 105 -1.39 0.54 9.37
C ARG A 105 -0.91 -0.72 10.09
N GLY A 106 -1.63 -1.83 9.94
CA GLY A 106 -1.23 -3.12 10.50
C GLY A 106 0.13 -3.60 9.98
N SER A 107 0.36 -3.46 8.66
CA SER A 107 1.62 -3.80 8.02
C SER A 107 2.79 -2.92 8.51
N ALA A 108 2.60 -1.60 8.56
CA ALA A 108 3.61 -0.67 9.05
C ALA A 108 3.97 -0.92 10.52
N ARG A 109 2.98 -1.20 11.38
CA ARG A 109 3.22 -1.57 12.78
C ARG A 109 4.07 -2.84 12.90
N LEU A 110 3.69 -3.91 12.19
CA LEU A 110 4.45 -5.16 12.18
C LEU A 110 5.89 -4.98 11.67
N THR A 111 6.09 -4.10 10.69
CA THR A 111 7.40 -3.79 10.11
C THR A 111 8.31 -3.03 11.09
N LEU A 112 7.74 -2.22 11.99
CA LEU A 112 8.47 -1.42 12.99
C LEU A 112 8.76 -2.17 14.30
N GLU A 113 7.91 -3.14 14.66
CA GLU A 113 8.09 -3.94 15.87
C GLU A 113 9.35 -4.83 15.80
N HIS A 114 10.16 -4.83 16.85
CA HIS A 114 11.42 -5.61 16.90
C HIS A 114 11.25 -7.03 17.47
N ASN A 115 10.02 -7.45 17.81
CA ASN A 115 9.72 -8.75 18.39
C ASN A 115 9.35 -9.78 17.31
N GLY A 116 9.45 -11.09 17.57
CA GLY A 116 9.15 -12.12 16.55
C GLY A 116 10.27 -12.26 15.51
N ARG A 117 11.34 -12.96 15.90
CA ARG A 117 12.62 -13.09 15.15
C ARG A 117 12.51 -13.73 13.75
N GLU A 118 11.37 -14.30 13.41
CA GLU A 118 11.16 -15.07 12.18
C GLU A 118 10.47 -14.28 11.05
N LEU A 119 9.95 -13.06 11.31
CA LEU A 119 9.35 -12.25 10.24
C LEU A 119 10.42 -11.47 9.46
N ASP A 120 10.33 -11.49 8.14
CA ASP A 120 11.19 -10.70 7.26
C ASP A 120 10.70 -9.26 7.18
N ARG A 121 11.29 -8.43 8.04
CA ARG A 121 11.01 -6.99 8.10
C ARG A 121 11.91 -6.16 7.20
N ALA A 122 12.95 -6.77 6.63
CA ALA A 122 13.82 -6.07 5.69
C ALA A 122 13.16 -5.98 4.31
N ALA A 123 12.48 -7.05 3.88
CA ALA A 123 11.84 -7.14 2.57
C ALA A 123 10.97 -5.93 2.18
N PRO A 124 10.09 -5.39 3.05
CA PRO A 124 9.34 -4.19 2.71
C PRO A 124 10.18 -2.96 2.43
N TYR A 125 11.17 -2.69 3.28
CA TYR A 125 12.04 -1.53 3.09
C TYR A 125 12.85 -1.68 1.82
N LEU A 126 13.36 -2.88 1.52
CA LEU A 126 14.05 -3.16 0.27
C LEU A 126 13.13 -2.94 -0.94
N GLY A 127 11.90 -3.46 -0.91
CA GLY A 127 10.92 -3.24 -1.98
C GLY A 127 10.60 -1.76 -2.20
N TRP A 128 10.45 -0.98 -1.12
CA TRP A 128 10.26 0.47 -1.21
C TRP A 128 11.50 1.18 -1.76
N ILE A 129 12.70 0.79 -1.33
CA ILE A 129 13.97 1.35 -1.83
C ILE A 129 14.12 1.05 -3.32
N ASP A 130 13.81 -0.16 -3.76
CA ASP A 130 13.92 -0.57 -5.17
C ASP A 130 12.95 0.21 -6.05
N LEU A 131 11.68 0.35 -5.63
CA LEU A 131 10.67 1.16 -6.33
C LEU A 131 11.12 2.62 -6.48
N HIS A 132 11.54 3.25 -5.38
CA HIS A 132 12.00 4.63 -5.38
C HIS A 132 13.31 4.81 -6.18
N THR A 133 14.20 3.81 -6.15
CA THR A 133 15.44 3.81 -6.93
C THR A 133 15.12 3.78 -8.42
N ALA A 134 14.18 2.96 -8.86
CA ALA A 134 13.76 2.89 -10.26
C ALA A 134 13.25 4.25 -10.77
N LEU A 135 12.35 4.90 -10.01
CA LEU A 135 11.83 6.23 -10.37
C LEU A 135 12.93 7.28 -10.47
N MET A 136 13.87 7.29 -9.51
CA MET A 136 14.99 8.24 -9.53
C MET A 136 16.01 7.93 -10.62
N ALA A 137 16.19 6.66 -10.99
CA ALA A 137 17.05 6.27 -12.11
C ALA A 137 16.48 6.79 -13.43
N GLU A 138 15.18 6.60 -13.68
CA GLU A 138 14.50 7.15 -14.85
C GLU A 138 14.53 8.70 -14.84
N ALA A 139 14.32 9.34 -13.70
CA ALA A 139 14.45 10.79 -13.56
C ALA A 139 15.87 11.28 -13.93
N LYS A 140 16.91 10.52 -13.56
CA LYS A 140 18.29 10.83 -13.92
C LYS A 140 18.53 10.74 -15.41
N GLU A 141 18.01 9.69 -16.05
CA GLU A 141 18.09 9.50 -17.51
C GLU A 141 17.38 10.62 -18.28
N ARG A 142 16.30 11.16 -17.73
CA ARG A 142 15.56 12.31 -18.27
C ARG A 142 16.21 13.67 -18.00
N GLY A 143 17.34 13.70 -17.28
CA GLY A 143 18.03 14.94 -16.92
C GLY A 143 17.30 15.76 -15.84
N GLU A 144 16.38 15.14 -15.09
CA GLU A 144 15.63 15.80 -14.02
C GLU A 144 16.48 15.96 -12.75
N LEU A 145 17.47 15.09 -12.54
CA LEU A 145 18.31 15.11 -11.34
C LEU A 145 19.59 15.95 -11.51
N HIS A 146 20.12 16.45 -10.39
CA HIS A 146 21.47 16.98 -10.37
C HIS A 146 22.51 15.88 -10.71
N PRO A 147 23.62 16.21 -11.42
CA PRO A 147 24.58 15.20 -11.88
C PRO A 147 25.20 14.33 -10.77
N HIS A 148 25.40 14.91 -9.59
CA HIS A 148 26.03 14.24 -8.44
C HIS A 148 25.09 13.29 -7.68
N VAL A 149 23.79 13.29 -7.99
CA VAL A 149 22.81 12.50 -7.23
C VAL A 149 22.92 11.04 -7.63
N ASP A 150 23.12 10.17 -6.64
CA ASP A 150 22.95 8.72 -6.78
C ASP A 150 21.48 8.37 -6.48
N PRO A 151 20.74 7.82 -7.47
CA PRO A 151 19.34 7.41 -7.31
C PRO A 151 19.12 6.48 -6.10
N SER A 152 20.02 5.52 -5.88
CA SER A 152 19.84 4.53 -4.81
C SER A 152 20.09 5.13 -3.43
N ALA A 153 21.10 6.00 -3.31
CA ALA A 153 21.33 6.76 -2.07
C ALA A 153 20.17 7.70 -1.74
N ALA A 154 19.61 8.40 -2.73
CA ALA A 154 18.45 9.27 -2.56
C ALA A 154 17.21 8.48 -2.11
N ALA A 155 16.95 7.33 -2.73
CA ALA A 155 15.85 6.44 -2.35
C ALA A 155 15.98 5.95 -0.88
N ARG A 156 17.16 5.47 -0.48
CA ARG A 156 17.41 5.05 0.91
C ARG A 156 17.19 6.18 1.91
N LEU A 157 17.65 7.39 1.59
CA LEU A 157 17.46 8.56 2.44
C LEU A 157 15.98 8.87 2.65
N VAL A 158 15.20 8.92 1.58
CA VAL A 158 13.77 9.26 1.65
C VAL A 158 12.97 8.16 2.35
N VAL A 159 13.20 6.88 2.03
CA VAL A 159 12.52 5.76 2.70
C VAL A 159 12.85 5.71 4.19
N GLY A 160 14.12 5.92 4.55
CA GLY A 160 14.54 5.97 5.96
C GLY A 160 13.95 7.16 6.71
N ALA A 161 13.97 8.34 6.10
CA ALA A 161 13.35 9.54 6.68
C ALA A 161 11.84 9.36 6.87
N PHE A 162 11.14 8.80 5.89
CA PHE A 162 9.72 8.48 5.99
C PHE A 162 9.42 7.54 7.16
N ALA A 163 10.19 6.45 7.30
CA ALA A 163 10.02 5.51 8.40
C ALA A 163 10.18 6.20 9.77
N GLY A 164 11.18 7.08 9.89
CA GLY A 164 11.38 7.91 11.09
C GLY A 164 10.22 8.87 11.34
N LEU A 165 9.74 9.57 10.31
CA LEU A 165 8.59 10.48 10.42
C LEU A 165 7.31 9.75 10.81
N ASN A 166 7.09 8.53 10.33
CA ASN A 166 5.95 7.72 10.75
C ASN A 166 6.00 7.40 12.24
N VAL A 167 7.16 6.96 12.76
CA VAL A 167 7.36 6.67 14.19
C VAL A 167 7.17 7.95 15.03
N MET A 168 7.79 9.06 14.61
CA MET A 168 7.68 10.34 15.31
C MET A 168 6.24 10.87 15.30
N SER A 169 5.54 10.77 14.17
CA SER A 169 4.15 11.22 14.05
C SER A 169 3.22 10.45 14.96
N GLN A 170 3.41 9.13 15.08
CA GLN A 170 2.64 8.31 16.02
C GLN A 170 2.96 8.65 17.48
N THR A 171 4.24 8.87 17.79
CA THR A 171 4.70 9.15 19.15
C THR A 171 4.26 10.53 19.65
N LEU A 172 4.30 11.52 18.77
CA LEU A 172 4.06 12.93 19.10
C LEU A 172 2.67 13.42 18.70
N GLY A 173 1.88 12.59 18.00
CA GLY A 173 0.55 12.97 17.49
C GLY A 173 0.61 13.98 16.34
N LEU A 174 1.63 13.90 15.47
CA LEU A 174 1.78 14.80 14.32
C LEU A 174 0.95 14.34 13.12
N ASP A 175 0.63 15.29 12.23
CA ASP A 175 -0.02 15.00 10.95
C ASP A 175 1.02 14.50 9.95
N LEU A 176 1.10 13.18 9.79
CA LEU A 176 2.09 12.53 8.92
C LEU A 176 2.10 13.09 7.49
N ASP A 177 0.95 13.46 6.94
CA ASP A 177 0.86 14.02 5.57
C ASP A 177 1.60 15.37 5.46
N ARG A 178 1.54 16.19 6.53
CA ARG A 178 2.29 17.46 6.60
C ARG A 178 3.78 17.22 6.80
N GLU A 179 4.16 16.26 7.64
CA GLU A 179 5.56 15.92 7.88
C GLU A 179 6.24 15.37 6.61
N VAL A 180 5.56 14.49 5.88
CA VAL A 180 6.06 13.95 4.61
C VAL A 180 6.11 15.03 3.52
N SER A 181 5.11 15.92 3.47
CA SER A 181 5.15 17.10 2.61
C SER A 181 6.39 17.96 2.90
N ALA A 182 6.68 18.25 4.17
CA ALA A 182 7.85 19.01 4.57
C ALA A 182 9.18 18.31 4.22
N LEU A 183 9.24 16.98 4.34
CA LEU A 183 10.38 16.18 3.89
C LEU A 183 10.66 16.40 2.40
N TYR A 184 9.65 16.22 1.54
CA TYR A 184 9.82 16.37 0.10
C TYR A 184 10.14 17.82 -0.29
N ALA A 185 9.43 18.79 0.28
CA ALA A 185 9.70 20.21 0.04
C ALA A 185 11.14 20.61 0.40
N SER A 186 11.73 19.98 1.41
CA SER A 186 13.10 20.25 1.87
C SER A 186 14.16 19.49 1.05
N VAL A 187 13.90 18.23 0.70
CA VAL A 187 14.89 17.35 0.08
C VAL A 187 14.92 17.51 -1.45
N MET A 188 13.77 17.63 -2.10
CA MET A 188 13.69 17.62 -3.57
C MET A 188 14.53 18.72 -4.24
N PRO A 189 14.59 19.98 -3.76
CA PRO A 189 15.45 21.01 -4.35
C PRO A 189 16.95 20.69 -4.34
N GLY A 190 17.41 19.78 -3.47
CA GLY A 190 18.79 19.29 -3.46
C GLY A 190 19.02 18.06 -4.35
N LEU A 191 17.96 17.45 -4.87
CA LEU A 191 18.02 16.25 -5.70
C LEU A 191 17.75 16.54 -7.19
N VAL A 192 16.84 17.47 -7.49
CA VAL A 192 16.38 17.76 -8.85
C VAL A 192 16.87 19.12 -9.32
N VAL A 193 17.01 19.29 -10.64
CA VAL A 193 17.40 20.58 -11.22
C VAL A 193 16.33 21.66 -10.94
N PRO A 194 16.70 22.94 -10.82
CA PRO A 194 15.77 24.01 -10.41
C PRO A 194 14.48 24.08 -11.24
N ALA A 195 14.58 23.89 -12.56
CA ALA A 195 13.44 23.91 -13.47
C ALA A 195 12.39 22.80 -13.18
N VAL A 196 12.84 21.67 -12.62
CA VAL A 196 11.94 20.60 -12.16
C VAL A 196 11.41 20.94 -10.77
N ALA A 197 12.29 21.38 -9.85
CA ALA A 197 11.93 21.67 -8.45
C ALA A 197 10.76 22.67 -8.34
N GLU A 198 10.76 23.72 -9.16
CA GLU A 198 9.71 24.75 -9.17
C GLU A 198 8.33 24.23 -9.60
N ARG A 199 8.28 23.06 -10.23
CA ARG A 199 7.08 22.46 -10.82
C ARG A 199 6.58 21.24 -10.07
N LEU A 200 7.32 20.78 -9.06
CA LEU A 200 6.90 19.66 -8.23
C LEU A 200 5.79 20.08 -7.27
N ASP A 201 4.71 19.31 -7.22
CA ASP A 201 3.68 19.41 -6.19
C ASP A 201 4.06 18.50 -5.01
N THR A 202 4.58 19.11 -3.95
CA THR A 202 4.91 18.46 -2.67
C THR A 202 3.93 18.84 -1.57
N ALA A 203 2.84 19.56 -1.89
CA ALA A 203 1.95 20.13 -0.90
C ALA A 203 1.12 19.05 -0.17
N PRO A 204 0.70 19.30 1.07
CA PRO A 204 -0.18 18.39 1.80
C PRO A 204 -1.40 17.97 0.98
N GLY A 205 -1.83 16.73 1.16
CA GLY A 205 -2.93 16.12 0.43
C GLY A 205 -2.60 15.70 -1.00
N ARG A 206 -1.35 15.84 -1.49
CA ARG A 206 -0.95 15.37 -2.83
C ARG A 206 -1.27 13.89 -3.03
N GLY A 207 -1.09 13.06 -2.00
CA GLY A 207 -1.41 11.63 -2.08
C GLY A 207 -2.87 11.34 -2.42
N ALA A 208 -3.81 12.12 -1.89
CA ALA A 208 -5.22 11.99 -2.23
C ALA A 208 -5.49 12.40 -3.70
N ARG A 209 -4.86 13.49 -4.15
CA ARG A 209 -4.98 13.99 -5.53
C ARG A 209 -4.40 13.00 -6.54
N ALA A 210 -3.20 12.46 -6.28
CA ALA A 210 -2.57 11.49 -7.18
C ALA A 210 -3.38 10.20 -7.36
N LEU A 211 -4.07 9.73 -6.31
CA LEU A 211 -5.00 8.60 -6.41
C LEU A 211 -6.23 8.95 -7.25
N HIS A 212 -6.76 10.17 -7.10
CA HIS A 212 -7.88 10.64 -7.91
C HIS A 212 -7.50 10.77 -9.40
N ASP A 213 -6.33 11.36 -9.69
CA ASP A 213 -5.80 11.49 -11.04
C ASP A 213 -5.67 10.11 -11.74
N ALA A 214 -5.23 9.09 -10.99
CA ALA A 214 -5.13 7.71 -11.47
C ALA A 214 -6.50 7.09 -11.78
N ASP A 215 -7.49 7.31 -10.90
CA ASP A 215 -8.87 6.84 -11.11
C ASP A 215 -9.53 7.51 -12.32
N GLU A 216 -9.26 8.80 -12.56
CA GLU A 216 -9.76 9.51 -13.73
C GLU A 216 -9.09 9.04 -15.02
N ALA A 217 -7.77 8.85 -15.01
CA ALA A 217 -7.02 8.31 -16.15
C ALA A 217 -7.53 6.92 -16.55
N CYS A 218 -7.77 6.03 -15.58
CA CYS A 218 -8.31 4.68 -15.83
C CYS A 218 -9.72 4.72 -16.46
N ARG A 219 -10.56 5.68 -16.05
CA ARG A 219 -11.89 5.90 -16.66
C ARG A 219 -11.79 6.44 -18.08
N CYS A 220 -10.83 7.32 -18.36
CA CYS A 220 -10.61 7.89 -19.68
C CYS A 220 -10.07 6.86 -20.69
N ASP A 221 -9.22 5.94 -20.24
CA ASP A 221 -8.63 4.86 -21.06
C ASP A 221 -9.60 3.68 -21.31
N GLY A 222 -10.85 3.78 -20.85
CA GLY A 222 -11.88 2.74 -21.08
C GLY A 222 -11.66 1.43 -20.30
N SER A 223 -10.65 1.35 -19.44
CA SER A 223 -10.42 0.23 -18.50
C SER A 223 -11.32 0.33 -17.26
N ALA A 224 -12.58 0.71 -17.44
CA ALA A 224 -13.54 0.68 -16.36
C ALA A 224 -13.78 -0.79 -15.99
N ALA A 225 -13.31 -1.21 -14.80
CA ALA A 225 -13.85 -2.38 -14.14
C ALA A 225 -15.37 -2.19 -14.06
N GLN A 226 -16.09 -2.89 -14.93
CA GLN A 226 -17.54 -2.76 -15.08
C GLN A 226 -18.20 -2.92 -13.70
N PRO A 227 -19.01 -1.96 -13.22
CA PRO A 227 -19.79 -2.18 -12.02
C PRO A 227 -20.68 -3.42 -12.24
N PRO A 228 -20.83 -4.31 -11.24
CA PRO A 228 -21.62 -5.52 -11.40
C PRO A 228 -23.04 -5.15 -11.84
N ALA A 229 -23.47 -5.72 -12.97
CA ALA A 229 -24.77 -5.46 -13.56
C ALA A 229 -25.89 -5.64 -12.52
N PRO A 230 -26.91 -4.75 -12.50
CA PRO A 230 -28.05 -4.92 -11.62
C PRO A 230 -28.72 -6.27 -11.91
N ARG A 231 -28.85 -7.11 -10.87
CA ARG A 231 -29.52 -8.40 -10.97
C ARG A 231 -30.97 -8.18 -11.37
N GLU A 232 -31.38 -8.69 -12.53
CA GLU A 232 -32.79 -8.75 -12.90
C GLU A 232 -33.58 -9.58 -11.86
N PRO A 233 -34.79 -9.15 -11.49
CA PRO A 233 -35.63 -9.90 -10.57
C PRO A 233 -36.05 -11.22 -11.21
N VAL A 234 -35.68 -12.33 -10.57
CA VAL A 234 -36.09 -13.69 -10.96
C VAL A 234 -37.62 -13.76 -10.90
N ALA A 235 -38.26 -13.93 -12.05
CA ALA A 235 -39.67 -14.22 -12.16
C ALA A 235 -39.98 -15.55 -11.45
N THR A 236 -40.81 -15.48 -10.41
CA THR A 236 -41.43 -16.64 -9.76
C THR A 236 -42.41 -17.29 -10.74
N ALA A 237 -42.11 -18.51 -11.17
CA ALA A 237 -43.07 -19.38 -11.86
C ALA A 237 -44.13 -19.90 -10.87
N PRO A 238 -45.40 -20.09 -11.31
CA PRO A 238 -46.48 -20.49 -10.43
C PRO A 238 -46.42 -21.99 -10.15
N ALA A 239 -46.79 -22.36 -8.92
CA ALA A 239 -46.95 -23.74 -8.50
C ALA A 239 -48.21 -24.36 -9.12
N HIS A 240 -48.05 -25.51 -9.77
CA HIS A 240 -49.09 -26.51 -9.99
C HIS A 240 -48.51 -27.88 -9.66
#